data_AF-A0A401T825-F1
#
_entry.id   AF-A0A401T825-F1
#
_cell.length_a   1.000
_cell.length_b   1.000
_cell.length_c   1.000
_cell.angle_alpha   90.00
_cell.angle_beta   90.00
_cell.angle_gamma   90.00
#
_symmetry.space_group_name_H-M   'P 1'
#
loop_
_entity.id
_entity.type
_entity.pdbx_description
1 polymer ?
#
loop_
_entity_poly.entity_id
_entity_poly.type
_entity_poly.pdbx_seq_one_letter_code
_entity_poly.pdbx_strand_id
1 'polypeptide(L)'
;MAAYRLVLVRHGESTWNQENRFCGWFDADLSETGRQEAARGAQALRDAGYQFDLCYTSVLKRAVRTLWTLLDGIDQMWVPVVRSWRLNERHYGALTGLNKAETAAKHGEQQVKIWRRSFDVPPPPMGPDHDFYPIISKVSAHCPLPPP
;
A
#
# COMPACT_ATOMS: atom_id res chain seq x y z
N MET A 1 10.62 -10.92 31.61
CA MET A 1 10.71 -9.99 30.47
C MET A 1 9.33 -9.40 30.22
N ALA A 2 9.23 -8.10 29.97
CA ALA A 2 7.95 -7.49 29.59
C ALA A 2 7.58 -7.93 28.17
N ALA A 3 6.30 -8.23 27.93
CA ALA A 3 5.79 -8.56 26.60
C ALA A 3 5.53 -7.27 25.82
N TYR A 4 6.17 -7.12 24.67
CA TYR A 4 5.92 -5.99 23.76
C TYR A 4 4.66 -6.25 22.93
N ARG A 5 3.94 -5.18 22.56
CA ARG A 5 2.78 -5.25 21.66
C ARG A 5 3.10 -4.57 20.34
N LEU A 6 2.75 -5.23 19.26
CA LEU A 6 2.83 -4.72 17.90
C LEU A 6 1.45 -4.85 17.26
N VAL A 7 0.94 -3.77 16.68
CA VAL A 7 -0.32 -3.76 15.92
C VAL A 7 0.02 -3.49 14.46
N LEU A 8 -0.49 -4.34 13.57
CA LEU A 8 -0.33 -4.21 12.12
C LEU A 8 -1.69 -3.96 11.50
N VAL A 9 -1.81 -2.90 10.70
CA VAL A 9 -3.03 -2.60 9.96
C VAL A 9 -2.69 -2.48 8.48
N ARG A 10 -3.42 -3.23 7.66
CA ARG A 10 -3.41 -3.07 6.20
C ARG A 10 -4.42 -2.00 5.82
N HIS A 11 -4.07 -1.14 4.87
CA HIS A 11 -5.03 -0.17 4.33
C HIS A 11 -6.25 -0.88 3.73
N GLY A 12 -7.39 -0.20 3.76
CA GLY A 12 -8.63 -0.68 3.14
C GLY A 12 -8.60 -0.64 1.61
N GLU A 13 -9.74 -0.85 0.98
CA GLU A 13 -9.87 -0.79 -0.47
C GLU A 13 -9.40 0.58 -1.04
N SER A 14 -8.62 0.54 -2.12
CA SER A 14 -8.24 1.73 -2.90
C SER A 14 -9.07 1.84 -4.17
N THR A 15 -9.13 3.04 -4.77
CA THR A 15 -9.84 3.26 -6.05
C THR A 15 -9.38 2.27 -7.14
N TRP A 16 -8.07 1.98 -7.19
CA TRP A 16 -7.52 1.01 -8.14
C TRP A 16 -7.75 -0.45 -7.75
N ASN A 17 -8.03 -0.76 -6.48
CA ASN A 17 -8.48 -2.10 -6.11
C ASN A 17 -9.92 -2.33 -6.58
N GLN A 18 -10.77 -1.32 -6.46
CA GLN A 18 -12.14 -1.33 -6.96
C GLN A 18 -12.18 -1.51 -8.49
N GLU A 19 -11.29 -0.83 -9.22
CA GLU A 19 -11.10 -1.02 -10.68
C GLU A 19 -10.37 -2.32 -11.07
N ASN A 20 -10.01 -3.15 -10.09
CA ASN A 20 -9.24 -4.39 -10.26
C ASN A 20 -7.91 -4.22 -11.01
N ARG A 21 -7.18 -3.13 -10.75
CA ARG A 21 -5.88 -2.81 -11.37
C ARG A 21 -4.71 -3.17 -10.46
N PHE A 22 -3.54 -3.42 -11.05
CA PHE A 22 -2.30 -3.53 -10.29
C PHE A 22 -1.85 -2.14 -9.82
N CYS A 23 -2.03 -1.85 -8.53
CA CYS A 23 -1.71 -0.54 -7.96
C CYS A 23 -0.21 -0.35 -7.72
N GLY A 24 0.43 -1.27 -6.97
CA GLY A 24 1.86 -1.18 -6.69
C GLY A 24 2.27 0.16 -6.10
N TRP A 25 3.25 0.82 -6.71
CA TRP A 25 3.76 2.13 -6.25
C TRP A 25 2.97 3.31 -6.80
N PHE A 26 1.94 3.09 -7.61
CA PHE A 26 1.02 4.15 -7.95
C PHE A 26 0.31 4.65 -6.68
N ASP A 27 0.25 5.96 -6.52
CA ASP A 27 -0.26 6.60 -5.30
C ASP A 27 -1.79 6.77 -5.35
N ALA A 28 -2.51 5.65 -5.48
CA ALA A 28 -3.97 5.63 -5.42
C ALA A 28 -4.49 5.97 -4.02
N ASP A 29 -5.63 6.67 -3.97
CA ASP A 29 -6.34 6.99 -2.73
C ASP A 29 -7.26 5.83 -2.30
N LEU A 30 -7.74 5.89 -1.06
CA LEU A 30 -8.79 5.00 -0.56
C LEU A 30 -10.10 5.21 -1.33
N SER A 31 -10.82 4.13 -1.60
CA SER A 31 -12.22 4.20 -2.01
C SER A 31 -13.08 4.62 -0.82
N GLU A 32 -14.36 4.90 -1.05
CA GLU A 32 -15.30 5.17 0.04
C GLU A 32 -15.39 3.98 1.00
N THR A 33 -15.45 2.75 0.46
CA THR A 33 -15.35 1.52 1.24
C THR A 33 -14.09 1.48 2.09
N GLY A 34 -12.93 1.82 1.52
CA GLY A 34 -11.65 1.83 2.24
C GLY A 34 -11.59 2.86 3.37
N ARG A 35 -12.26 4.01 3.24
CA ARG A 35 -12.40 4.99 4.33
C ARG A 35 -13.25 4.44 5.46
N GLN A 36 -14.36 3.77 5.14
CA GLN A 36 -15.23 3.13 6.13
C GLN A 36 -14.54 1.95 6.84
N GLU A 37 -13.72 1.17 6.13
CA GLU A 37 -12.87 0.13 6.73
C GLU A 37 -11.90 0.71 7.76
N ALA A 38 -11.24 1.82 7.42
CA ALA A 38 -10.34 2.50 8.36
C ALA A 38 -11.09 3.03 9.59
N ALA A 39 -12.29 3.61 9.40
CA ALA A 39 -13.12 4.09 10.51
C ALA A 39 -13.56 2.95 11.45
N ARG A 40 -13.96 1.79 10.90
CA ARG A 40 -14.26 0.59 11.71
C ARG A 40 -13.04 0.08 12.47
N GLY A 41 -11.86 0.10 11.84
CA GLY A 41 -10.60 -0.22 12.50
C GLY A 41 -10.30 0.72 13.68
N ALA A 42 -10.57 2.01 13.51
CA ALA A 42 -10.37 3.01 14.56
C ALA A 42 -11.31 2.75 15.75
N GLN A 43 -12.58 2.46 15.47
CA GLN A 43 -13.55 2.09 16.48
C GLN A 43 -13.11 0.85 17.27
N ALA A 44 -12.66 -0.20 16.59
CA ALA A 44 -12.18 -1.42 17.24
C ALA A 44 -10.96 -1.17 18.16
N LEU A 45 -10.03 -0.30 17.74
CA LEU A 45 -8.88 0.09 18.56
C LEU A 45 -9.31 0.91 19.79
N ARG A 46 -10.27 1.83 19.61
CA ARG A 46 -10.84 2.62 20.70
C ARG A 46 -11.55 1.73 21.72
N ASP A 47 -12.43 0.83 21.27
CA ASP A 47 -13.21 -0.06 22.13
C ASP A 47 -12.32 -0.99 22.95
N ALA A 48 -11.20 -1.43 22.38
CA ALA A 48 -10.20 -2.24 23.05
C ALA A 48 -9.18 -1.43 23.88
N GLY A 49 -9.29 -0.10 23.91
CA GLY A 49 -8.45 0.78 24.73
C GLY A 49 -6.97 0.79 24.32
N TYR A 50 -6.66 0.66 23.03
CA TYR A 50 -5.27 0.70 22.56
C TYR A 50 -4.67 2.11 22.63
N GLN A 51 -3.43 2.17 23.11
CA GLN A 51 -2.59 3.37 23.09
C GLN A 51 -1.30 3.07 22.33
N PHE A 52 -0.79 4.08 21.63
CA PHE A 52 0.38 3.98 20.78
C PHE A 52 1.42 5.02 21.14
N ASP A 53 2.68 4.61 21.18
CA ASP A 53 3.81 5.50 21.45
C ASP A 53 4.48 5.98 20.15
N LEU A 54 4.35 5.21 19.07
CA LEU A 54 5.01 5.45 17.79
C LEU A 54 4.26 4.73 16.66
N CYS A 55 4.10 5.41 15.52
CA CYS A 55 3.49 4.83 14.33
C CYS A 55 4.45 4.84 13.14
N TYR A 56 4.36 3.79 12.33
CA TYR A 56 5.07 3.67 11.07
C TYR A 56 4.08 3.52 9.92
N THR A 57 4.36 4.15 8.79
CA THR A 57 3.58 3.97 7.57
C THR A 57 4.44 4.09 6.32
N SER A 58 3.90 3.64 5.19
CA SER A 58 4.52 3.82 3.88
C SER A 58 4.50 5.31 3.46
N VAL A 59 5.07 5.64 2.30
CA VAL A 59 4.91 6.98 1.72
C VAL A 59 3.65 7.12 0.86
N LEU A 60 2.82 6.08 0.78
CA LEU A 60 1.64 6.03 -0.09
C LEU A 60 0.40 6.57 0.63
N LYS A 61 -0.35 7.46 -0.04
CA LYS A 61 -1.48 8.20 0.54
C LYS A 61 -2.54 7.30 1.15
N ARG A 62 -2.80 6.12 0.56
CA ARG A 62 -3.76 5.15 1.10
C ARG A 62 -3.39 4.66 2.49
N ALA A 63 -2.13 4.32 2.73
CA ALA A 63 -1.67 3.89 4.05
C ALA A 63 -1.57 5.07 5.03
N VAL A 64 -1.15 6.25 4.55
CA VAL A 64 -1.10 7.48 5.35
C VAL A 64 -2.49 7.88 5.83
N ARG A 65 -3.50 7.88 4.93
CA ARG A 65 -4.87 8.23 5.27
C ARG A 65 -5.53 7.20 6.17
N THR A 66 -5.27 5.90 5.96
CA THR A 66 -5.71 4.88 6.94
C THR A 66 -5.15 5.20 8.32
N LEU A 67 -3.84 5.46 8.45
CA LEU A 67 -3.24 5.81 9.73
C LEU A 67 -3.88 7.07 10.35
N TRP A 68 -4.09 8.12 9.56
CA TRP A 68 -4.73 9.35 10.04
C TRP A 68 -6.14 9.09 10.58
N THR A 69 -6.96 8.33 9.85
CA THR A 69 -8.30 7.94 10.30
C THR A 69 -8.26 7.13 11.59
N LEU A 70 -7.28 6.23 11.75
CA LEU A 70 -7.11 5.48 12.99
C LEU A 70 -6.74 6.39 14.17
N LEU A 71 -5.74 7.26 14.00
CA LEU A 71 -5.25 8.15 15.07
C LEU A 71 -6.30 9.17 15.50
N ASP A 72 -7.06 9.72 14.55
CA ASP A 72 -8.20 10.60 14.82
C ASP A 72 -9.28 9.83 15.60
N GLY A 73 -9.66 8.65 15.12
CA GLY A 73 -10.67 7.82 15.77
C GLY A 73 -10.29 7.30 17.15
N ILE A 74 -9.02 7.31 17.56
CA ILE A 74 -8.59 6.93 18.93
C ILE A 74 -8.05 8.11 19.75
N ASP A 75 -8.21 9.35 19.26
CA ASP A 75 -7.75 10.59 19.91
C ASP A 75 -6.24 10.62 20.23
N GLN A 76 -5.42 10.17 19.28
CA GLN A 76 -3.96 10.06 19.41
C GLN A 76 -3.22 10.71 18.22
N MET A 77 -3.78 11.78 17.64
CA MET A 77 -3.17 12.48 16.49
C MET A 77 -1.79 13.09 16.78
N TRP A 78 -1.42 13.24 18.06
CA TRP A 78 -0.13 13.75 18.50
C TRP A 78 1.00 12.71 18.45
N VAL A 79 0.69 11.42 18.29
CA VAL A 79 1.67 10.34 18.28
C VAL A 79 2.66 10.53 17.12
N PRO A 80 3.99 10.39 17.35
CA PRO A 80 4.97 10.56 16.29
C PRO A 80 4.78 9.54 15.16
N VAL A 81 4.90 10.02 13.91
CA VAL A 81 4.71 9.20 12.71
C VAL A 81 5.97 9.19 11.84
N VAL A 82 6.55 8.01 11.65
CA VAL A 82 7.67 7.77 10.72
C VAL A 82 7.14 7.22 9.40
N ARG A 83 7.56 7.83 8.29
CA ARG A 83 7.20 7.40 6.94
C ARG A 83 8.42 6.80 6.24
N SER A 84 8.27 5.68 5.56
CA SER A 84 9.36 5.04 4.84
C SER A 84 8.89 4.35 3.58
N TRP A 85 9.61 4.56 2.47
CA TRP A 85 9.36 3.85 1.21
C TRP A 85 9.60 2.34 1.35
N ARG A 86 10.39 1.91 2.34
CA ARG A 86 10.65 0.49 2.64
C ARG A 86 9.40 -0.26 3.10
N LEU A 87 8.36 0.49 3.48
CA LEU A 87 7.04 -0.04 3.85
C LEU A 87 6.02 0.06 2.69
N ASN A 88 6.46 0.47 1.50
CA ASN A 88 5.58 0.50 0.33
C ASN A 88 5.15 -0.91 -0.08
N GLU A 89 4.04 -0.97 -0.81
CA GLU A 89 3.57 -2.19 -1.48
C GLU A 89 4.62 -2.71 -2.49
N ARG A 90 4.50 -3.97 -2.91
CA ARG A 90 5.29 -4.53 -4.01
C ARG A 90 5.22 -3.64 -5.25
N HIS A 91 6.37 -3.30 -5.83
CA HIS A 91 6.42 -2.62 -7.12
C HIS A 91 6.02 -3.60 -8.24
N TYR A 92 4.95 -3.29 -8.98
CA TYR A 92 4.41 -4.19 -10.02
C TYR A 92 5.04 -3.99 -11.41
N GLY A 93 5.99 -3.07 -11.54
CA GLY A 93 6.72 -2.87 -12.79
C GLY A 93 5.77 -2.43 -13.91
N ALA A 94 5.97 -2.96 -15.11
CA ALA A 94 5.12 -2.70 -16.27
C ALA A 94 3.68 -3.24 -16.12
N LEU A 95 3.36 -4.01 -15.06
CA LEU A 95 1.99 -4.43 -14.80
C LEU A 95 1.16 -3.31 -14.17
N THR A 96 1.80 -2.26 -13.64
CA THR A 96 1.14 -1.18 -12.92
C THR A 96 0.07 -0.50 -13.78
N GLY A 97 -1.17 -0.49 -13.30
CA GLY A 97 -2.31 0.10 -14.00
C GLY A 97 -3.03 -0.84 -14.95
N LEU A 98 -2.51 -2.04 -15.24
CA LEU A 98 -3.24 -3.04 -16.01
C LEU A 98 -4.35 -3.66 -15.16
N ASN A 99 -5.48 -3.98 -15.80
CA ASN A 99 -6.54 -4.76 -15.16
C ASN A 99 -6.06 -6.21 -14.95
N LYS A 100 -6.29 -6.76 -13.77
CA LYS A 100 -5.83 -8.12 -13.42
C LYS A 100 -6.49 -9.20 -14.25
N ALA A 101 -7.77 -9.05 -14.59
CA ALA A 101 -8.51 -10.02 -15.39
C ALA A 101 -8.01 -10.01 -16.85
N GLU A 102 -7.83 -8.82 -17.42
CA GLU A 102 -7.27 -8.68 -18.78
C GLU A 102 -5.83 -9.21 -18.85
N THR A 103 -5.02 -8.92 -17.84
CA THR A 103 -3.65 -9.44 -17.74
C THR A 103 -3.64 -10.96 -17.64
N ALA A 104 -4.56 -11.56 -16.87
CA ALA A 104 -4.69 -13.00 -16.76
C ALA A 104 -5.17 -13.64 -18.07
N ALA A 105 -6.09 -12.99 -18.79
CA ALA A 105 -6.52 -13.44 -20.11
C ALA A 105 -5.37 -13.41 -21.14
N LYS A 106 -4.49 -12.40 -21.07
CA LYS A 106 -3.41 -12.18 -22.03
C LYS A 106 -2.14 -13.01 -21.73
N HIS A 107 -1.78 -13.16 -20.46
CA HIS A 107 -0.54 -13.79 -20.02
C HIS A 107 -0.75 -15.16 -19.33
N GLY A 108 -2.00 -15.55 -19.10
CA GLY A 108 -2.36 -16.77 -18.38
C GLY A 108 -2.42 -16.57 -16.86
N GLU A 109 -3.37 -17.23 -16.22
CA GLU A 109 -3.57 -17.16 -14.77
C GLU A 109 -2.35 -17.63 -13.97
N GLN A 110 -1.66 -18.68 -14.46
CA GLN A 110 -0.48 -19.22 -13.81
C GLN A 110 0.65 -18.18 -13.77
N GLN A 111 0.90 -17.48 -14.87
CA GLN A 111 1.93 -16.44 -14.94
C GLN A 111 1.59 -15.24 -14.05
N VAL A 112 0.33 -14.79 -14.06
CA VAL A 112 -0.12 -13.72 -13.17
C VAL A 112 0.00 -14.12 -11.69
N LYS A 113 -0.28 -15.39 -11.36
CA LYS A 113 -0.10 -15.90 -10.00
C LYS A 113 1.38 -15.93 -9.59
N ILE A 114 2.28 -16.32 -10.50
CA ILE A 114 3.73 -16.26 -10.29
C ILE A 114 4.15 -14.81 -10.01
N TRP A 115 3.82 -13.86 -10.90
CA TRP A 115 4.18 -12.45 -10.68
C TRP A 115 3.60 -11.83 -9.41
N ARG A 116 2.48 -12.34 -8.89
CA ARG A 116 1.85 -11.83 -7.66
C ARG A 116 2.41 -12.47 -6.39
N ARG A 117 2.74 -13.76 -6.43
CA ARG A 117 2.98 -14.57 -5.22
C ARG A 117 4.33 -15.25 -5.18
N SER A 118 5.05 -15.33 -6.30
CA SER A 118 6.44 -15.80 -6.26
C SER A 118 7.26 -14.85 -5.40
N PHE A 119 8.14 -15.47 -4.61
CA PHE A 119 9.07 -14.83 -3.69
C PHE A 119 10.25 -14.20 -4.45
N ASP A 120 10.73 -14.86 -5.50
CA ASP A 120 11.98 -14.57 -6.19
C ASP A 120 11.80 -14.15 -7.67
N VAL A 121 10.61 -14.33 -8.24
CA VAL A 121 10.32 -13.92 -9.62
C VAL A 121 9.65 -12.54 -9.65
N PRO A 122 10.35 -11.48 -10.11
CA PRO A 122 9.77 -10.15 -10.26
C PRO A 122 8.84 -10.07 -11.50
N PRO A 123 7.88 -9.13 -11.51
CA PRO A 123 7.18 -8.76 -12.74
C PRO A 123 8.11 -8.03 -13.71
N PRO A 124 7.73 -7.90 -15.01
CA PRO A 124 8.53 -7.17 -15.99
C PRO A 124 8.81 -5.71 -15.54
N PRO A 125 10.03 -5.17 -15.78
CA PRO A 125 10.39 -3.82 -15.36
C PRO A 125 9.56 -2.76 -16.08
N MET A 126 9.36 -1.60 -15.44
CA MET A 126 8.66 -0.46 -16.04
C MET A 126 9.63 0.35 -16.92
N GLY A 127 9.35 0.46 -18.22
CA GLY A 127 10.13 1.27 -19.16
C GLY A 127 9.72 2.75 -19.18
N PRO A 128 10.54 3.64 -19.78
CA PRO A 128 10.25 5.07 -19.90
C PRO A 128 8.94 5.42 -20.62
N ASP A 129 8.52 4.56 -21.54
CA ASP A 129 7.30 4.74 -22.35
C ASP A 129 6.01 4.39 -21.57
N HIS A 130 6.12 3.93 -20.33
CA HIS A 130 4.97 3.56 -19.52
C HIS A 130 4.30 4.79 -18.91
N ASP A 131 2.96 4.89 -18.99
CA ASP A 131 2.18 6.07 -18.55
C ASP A 131 2.53 6.57 -17.13
N PHE A 132 2.72 5.65 -16.19
CA PHE A 132 3.07 5.96 -14.80
C PHE A 132 4.57 6.06 -14.49
N TYR A 133 5.46 5.82 -15.46
CA TYR A 133 6.90 5.96 -15.28
C TYR A 133 7.32 7.33 -14.73
N PRO A 134 6.89 8.48 -15.28
CA PRO A 134 7.33 9.79 -14.77
C PRO A 134 6.83 10.08 -13.36
N ILE A 135 5.72 9.48 -12.95
CA ILE A 135 5.13 9.68 -11.61
C ILE A 135 5.89 8.81 -10.60
N ILE A 136 6.08 7.54 -10.90
CA ILE A 136 6.67 6.56 -9.98
C ILE A 136 8.19 6.74 -9.87
N SER A 137 8.88 7.07 -10.97
CA SER A 137 10.33 7.34 -10.95
C SER A 137 10.71 8.54 -10.09
N LYS A 138 9.84 9.56 -9.99
CA LYS A 138 10.07 10.73 -9.11
C LYS A 138 9.86 10.41 -7.62
N VAL A 139 8.89 9.55 -7.30
CA VAL A 139 8.71 9.01 -5.94
C VAL A 139 9.90 8.12 -5.58
N SER A 140 10.42 7.39 -6.56
CA SER A 140 11.68 6.65 -6.43
C SER A 140 12.92 7.56 -6.33
N ALA A 141 12.94 8.78 -6.85
CA ALA A 141 14.15 9.62 -6.80
C ALA A 141 14.58 9.99 -5.36
N HIS A 142 13.66 9.92 -4.39
CA HIS A 142 13.95 10.09 -2.95
C HIS A 142 14.32 8.77 -2.26
N CYS A 143 14.53 7.71 -3.04
CA CYS A 143 14.68 6.33 -2.64
C CYS A 143 15.75 5.68 -3.53
N PRO A 144 16.99 5.43 -3.06
CA PRO A 144 17.94 4.68 -3.85
C PRO A 144 17.41 3.26 -4.03
N LEU A 145 16.70 3.02 -5.14
CA LEU A 145 16.44 1.67 -5.61
C LEU A 145 17.80 1.04 -5.87
N PRO A 146 18.03 -0.22 -5.48
CA PRO A 146 19.15 -0.96 -6.05
C PRO A 146 18.97 -0.94 -7.59
N PRO A 147 20.05 -0.72 -8.36
CA PRO A 147 19.97 -0.78 -9.81
C PRO A 147 19.43 -2.16 -10.26
N PRO A 148 18.78 -2.23 -11.43
CA PRO A 148 18.24 -3.46 -11.98
C PRO A 148 19.30 -4.56 -12.13
#